data_AF-A0A3B9YNV4-F1
#
_entry.id   AF-A0A3B9YNV4-F1
#
_cell.length_a   1.000
_cell.length_b   1.000
_cell.length_c   1.000
_cell.angle_alpha   90.00
_cell.angle_beta   90.00
_cell.angle_gamma   90.00
#
_symmetry.space_group_name_H-M   'P 1'
#
loop_
_entity.id
_entity.type
_entity.pdbx_description
1 polymer ?
#
loop_
_entity_poly.entity_id
_entity_poly.type
_entity_poly.pdbx_seq_one_letter_code
_entity_poly.pdbx_strand_id
1 'polypeptide(L)'
;MRLLPPLALLAVVYLSGALLAHSPAVFSPFEGKGFWGRSVAAVREGRPEEAIGRLNALLERAPDDFTYLIQLGNAYQALGDWKAEAEVGERIRETAPFPHLACTHLTLPYEMLGEHEKAREAYKWCARVAPDNIQMLYNQGMFLERAGRFEEAARAYERLGRSPEFLGARISLARVKLKQGRAAEGERLILAVLKEHPDNLGALALGAKTAWALGRKEEARRRAQAYARGMPR
;
A
#
# COMPACT_ATOMS: atom_id res chain seq x y z
N MET A 1 -19.97 60.95 -22.17
CA MET A 1 -19.52 60.14 -23.32
C MET A 1 -18.01 60.01 -23.26
N ARG A 2 -17.51 58.88 -22.73
CA ARG A 2 -16.15 58.32 -22.92
C ARG A 2 -16.15 56.96 -22.22
N LEU A 3 -16.24 55.91 -23.04
CA LEU A 3 -16.16 54.50 -22.65
C LEU A 3 -14.73 54.19 -22.19
N LEU A 4 -14.59 53.58 -21.01
CA LEU A 4 -13.36 52.89 -20.58
C LEU A 4 -13.53 51.38 -20.88
N PRO A 5 -12.49 50.68 -21.37
CA PRO A 5 -12.60 49.30 -21.86
C PRO A 5 -12.47 48.26 -20.73
N PRO A 6 -12.95 47.01 -20.91
CA PRO A 6 -13.04 46.01 -19.87
C PRO A 6 -11.75 45.18 -19.77
N LEU A 7 -10.87 45.51 -18.82
CA LEU A 7 -9.68 44.69 -18.51
C LEU A 7 -9.38 44.59 -16.99
N ALA A 8 -10.43 44.52 -16.16
CA ALA A 8 -10.31 44.32 -14.71
C ALA A 8 -10.63 42.87 -14.27
N LEU A 9 -10.27 41.87 -15.07
CA LEU A 9 -10.43 40.44 -14.72
C LEU A 9 -9.21 39.57 -15.07
N LEU A 10 -8.03 40.20 -15.21
CA LEU A 10 -6.75 39.53 -15.50
C LEU A 10 -5.66 39.85 -14.46
N ALA A 11 -6.02 40.37 -13.28
CA ALA A 11 -5.08 40.77 -12.24
C ALA A 11 -4.79 39.70 -11.15
N VAL A 12 -5.28 38.46 -11.31
CA VAL A 12 -4.95 37.35 -10.38
C VAL A 12 -4.06 36.28 -11.01
N VAL A 13 -3.70 36.41 -12.30
CA VAL A 13 -2.88 35.40 -13.01
C VAL A 13 -1.46 35.88 -13.33
N TYR A 14 -1.09 37.13 -13.02
CA TYR A 14 0.21 37.70 -13.42
C TYR A 14 1.20 38.01 -12.28
N LEU A 15 0.95 37.54 -11.05
CA LEU A 15 1.87 37.68 -9.91
C LEU A 15 2.54 36.37 -9.45
N SER A 16 2.68 35.38 -10.32
CA SER A 16 3.51 34.19 -10.08
C SER A 16 4.47 33.87 -11.23
N GLY A 17 4.91 34.89 -11.97
CA GLY A 17 5.74 34.72 -13.18
C GLY A 17 7.15 35.33 -13.13
N ALA A 18 7.55 36.00 -12.06
CA ALA A 18 8.72 36.90 -12.12
C ALA A 18 9.79 36.71 -11.02
N LEU A 19 9.91 35.51 -10.44
CA LEU A 19 10.99 35.20 -9.46
C LEU A 19 11.61 33.80 -9.64
N LEU A 20 11.67 33.31 -10.88
CA LEU A 20 12.47 32.13 -11.25
C LEU A 20 13.26 32.36 -12.55
N ALA A 21 13.70 33.59 -12.79
CA ALA A 21 14.82 33.80 -13.69
C ALA A 21 16.09 33.51 -12.87
N HIS A 22 16.67 32.31 -13.03
CA HIS A 22 18.10 31.92 -12.97
C HIS A 22 18.21 30.38 -12.92
N SER A 23 17.71 29.69 -13.94
CA SER A 23 18.29 28.41 -14.41
C SER A 23 17.73 28.08 -15.80
N PRO A 24 18.56 27.95 -16.85
CA PRO A 24 18.10 27.61 -18.19
C PRO A 24 17.99 26.09 -18.31
N ALA A 25 16.88 25.55 -17.81
CA ALA A 25 16.46 24.19 -18.14
C ALA A 25 14.95 24.12 -18.02
N VAL A 26 14.26 24.49 -19.10
CA VAL A 26 12.87 24.07 -19.32
C VAL A 26 12.91 22.56 -19.51
N PHE A 27 12.81 21.81 -18.41
CA PHE A 27 12.69 20.36 -18.42
C PHE A 27 11.27 20.03 -18.88
N SER A 28 11.16 19.53 -20.11
CA SER A 28 9.88 19.14 -20.70
C SER A 28 9.32 17.90 -20.00
N PRO A 29 8.07 17.93 -19.49
CA PRO A 29 7.41 16.75 -18.92
C PRO A 29 7.21 15.59 -19.91
N PHE A 30 7.57 15.77 -21.19
CA PHE A 30 7.33 14.81 -22.27
C PHE A 30 8.51 13.89 -22.60
N GLU A 31 9.75 14.18 -22.16
CA GLU A 31 10.85 13.20 -22.26
C GLU A 31 10.63 11.98 -21.33
N GLY A 32 9.79 12.16 -20.31
CA GLY A 32 9.47 11.15 -19.30
C GLY A 32 8.64 9.97 -19.79
N LYS A 33 7.77 10.07 -20.81
CA LYS A 33 6.89 8.94 -21.18
C LYS A 33 7.66 7.72 -21.72
N GLY A 34 8.68 7.95 -22.54
CA GLY A 34 9.52 6.88 -23.09
C GLY A 34 10.51 6.34 -22.06
N PHE A 35 11.04 7.20 -21.19
CA PHE A 35 11.96 6.78 -20.14
C PHE A 35 11.24 6.01 -19.01
N TRP A 36 10.12 6.55 -18.53
CA TRP A 36 9.25 5.90 -17.53
C TRP A 36 8.81 4.52 -17.99
N GLY A 37 8.37 4.40 -19.24
CA GLY A 37 8.03 3.12 -19.85
C GLY A 37 9.21 2.14 -19.86
N ARG A 38 10.43 2.61 -20.16
CA ARG A 38 11.64 1.78 -20.17
C ARG A 38 12.13 1.36 -18.80
N SER A 39 12.09 2.23 -17.78
CA SER A 39 12.49 1.87 -16.41
C SER A 39 11.50 0.89 -15.79
N VAL A 40 10.20 1.13 -15.98
CA VAL A 40 9.14 0.19 -15.57
C VAL A 40 9.28 -1.13 -16.32
N ALA A 41 9.54 -1.10 -17.65
CA ALA A 41 9.77 -2.30 -18.44
C ALA A 41 11.02 -3.06 -17.97
N ALA A 42 12.13 -2.37 -17.71
CA ALA A 42 13.36 -3.01 -17.24
C ALA A 42 13.18 -3.70 -15.88
N VAL A 43 12.45 -3.08 -14.93
CA VAL A 43 12.07 -3.71 -13.66
C VAL A 43 11.19 -4.94 -13.92
N ARG A 44 10.21 -4.85 -14.82
CA ARG A 44 9.31 -5.97 -15.17
C ARG A 44 10.00 -7.09 -15.95
N GLU A 45 11.02 -6.78 -16.73
CA GLU A 45 11.83 -7.71 -17.53
C GLU A 45 12.96 -8.36 -16.72
N GLY A 46 13.06 -8.07 -15.41
CA GLY A 46 14.07 -8.67 -14.54
C GLY A 46 15.47 -8.08 -14.73
N ARG A 47 15.58 -6.84 -15.20
CA ARG A 47 16.85 -6.09 -15.32
C ARG A 47 16.91 -4.88 -14.36
N PRO A 48 16.72 -5.08 -13.05
CA PRO A 48 16.63 -3.97 -12.10
C PRO A 48 17.95 -3.20 -11.94
N GLU A 49 19.13 -3.80 -12.12
CA GLU A 49 20.42 -3.11 -12.03
C GLU A 49 20.61 -2.07 -13.13
N GLU A 50 20.20 -2.40 -14.37
CA GLU A 50 20.20 -1.46 -15.50
C GLU A 50 19.24 -0.29 -15.24
N ALA A 51 18.08 -0.58 -14.64
CA ALA A 51 17.12 0.43 -14.26
C ALA A 51 17.70 1.38 -13.19
N ILE A 52 18.33 0.84 -12.15
CA ILE A 52 18.97 1.61 -11.07
C ILE A 52 20.03 2.55 -11.63
N GLY A 53 20.94 2.06 -12.50
CA GLY A 53 21.98 2.89 -13.10
C GLY A 53 21.41 4.07 -13.88
N ARG A 54 20.35 3.84 -14.67
CA ARG A 54 19.66 4.91 -15.42
C ARG A 54 18.92 5.89 -14.51
N LEU A 55 18.26 5.39 -13.47
CA LEU A 55 17.51 6.23 -12.53
C LEU A 55 18.44 7.11 -11.71
N ASN A 56 19.59 6.60 -11.28
CA ASN A 56 20.61 7.39 -10.58
C ASN A 56 21.16 8.51 -11.47
N ALA A 57 21.45 8.25 -12.75
CA ALA A 57 21.90 9.29 -13.69
C ALA A 57 20.86 10.40 -13.91
N LEU A 58 19.56 10.09 -13.80
CA LEU A 58 18.52 11.11 -13.83
C LEU A 58 18.40 11.89 -12.52
N LEU A 59 18.51 11.19 -11.39
CA LEU A 59 18.50 11.81 -10.07
C LEU A 59 19.71 12.72 -9.86
N GLU A 60 20.83 12.52 -10.54
CA GLU A 60 21.93 13.51 -10.55
C GLU A 60 21.49 14.88 -11.10
N ARG A 61 20.52 14.89 -12.03
CA ARG A 61 19.99 16.11 -12.67
C ARG A 61 18.74 16.64 -11.99
N ALA A 62 17.96 15.74 -11.38
CA ALA A 62 16.73 16.06 -10.65
C ALA A 62 16.68 15.24 -9.34
N PRO A 63 17.43 15.65 -8.29
CA PRO A 63 17.67 14.84 -7.08
C PRO A 63 16.42 14.44 -6.30
N ASP A 64 15.37 15.25 -6.40
CA ASP A 64 14.14 15.12 -5.62
C ASP A 64 12.92 14.80 -6.50
N ASP A 65 13.14 14.36 -7.75
CA ASP A 65 12.06 13.90 -8.59
C ASP A 65 11.46 12.61 -8.01
N PHE A 66 10.33 12.76 -7.32
CA PHE A 66 9.64 11.65 -6.66
C PHE A 66 9.19 10.55 -7.63
N THR A 67 9.02 10.85 -8.92
CA THR A 67 8.70 9.83 -9.91
C THR A 67 9.89 8.91 -10.12
N TYR A 68 11.09 9.46 -10.24
CA TYR A 68 12.32 8.67 -10.37
C TYR A 68 12.66 7.95 -9.06
N LEU A 69 12.44 8.57 -7.91
CA LEU A 69 12.62 7.92 -6.61
C LEU A 69 11.69 6.71 -6.45
N ILE A 70 10.40 6.81 -6.81
CA ILE A 70 9.49 5.66 -6.74
C ILE A 70 9.96 4.50 -7.62
N GLN A 71 10.40 4.80 -8.86
CA GLN A 71 10.91 3.75 -9.74
C GLN A 71 12.22 3.15 -9.21
N LEU A 72 13.06 3.95 -8.57
CA LEU A 72 14.30 3.47 -7.95
C LEU A 72 13.99 2.55 -6.75
N GLY A 73 13.04 2.93 -5.91
CA GLY A 73 12.53 2.10 -4.82
C GLY A 73 11.98 0.76 -5.34
N ASN A 74 11.14 0.79 -6.39
CA ASN A 74 10.63 -0.43 -7.03
C ASN A 74 11.73 -1.33 -7.60
N ALA A 75 12.80 -0.74 -8.15
CA ALA A 75 13.93 -1.50 -8.68
C ALA A 75 14.74 -2.17 -7.55
N TYR A 76 15.00 -1.46 -6.44
CA TYR A 76 15.61 -2.04 -5.25
C TYR A 76 14.73 -3.11 -4.61
N GLN A 77 13.42 -2.90 -4.58
CA GLN A 77 12.45 -3.90 -4.16
C GLN A 77 12.55 -5.19 -4.98
N ALA A 78 12.66 -5.07 -6.32
CA ALA A 78 12.81 -6.20 -7.22
C ALA A 78 14.13 -6.96 -7.01
N LEU A 79 15.19 -6.28 -6.57
CA LEU A 79 16.46 -6.89 -6.16
C LEU A 79 16.44 -7.49 -4.75
N GLY A 80 15.43 -7.16 -3.94
CA GLY A 80 15.43 -7.47 -2.51
C GLY A 80 16.47 -6.65 -1.73
N ASP A 81 16.97 -5.54 -2.28
CA ASP A 81 17.80 -4.59 -1.55
C ASP A 81 16.92 -3.67 -0.70
N TRP A 82 16.39 -4.25 0.38
CA TRP A 82 15.49 -3.58 1.31
C TRP A 82 16.15 -2.38 2.00
N LYS A 83 17.47 -2.39 2.15
CA LYS A 83 18.18 -1.26 2.76
C LYS A 83 18.17 -0.06 1.83
N ALA A 84 18.56 -0.26 0.56
CA ALA A 84 18.53 0.82 -0.42
C ALA A 84 17.11 1.30 -0.71
N GLU A 85 16.11 0.40 -0.73
CA GLU A 85 14.71 0.80 -0.86
C GLU A 85 14.26 1.71 0.30
N ALA A 86 14.61 1.36 1.54
CA ALA A 86 14.26 2.17 2.70
C ALA A 86 14.90 3.57 2.64
N GLU A 87 16.16 3.69 2.19
CA GLU A 87 16.83 4.97 1.99
C GLU A 87 16.12 5.84 0.94
N VAL A 88 15.64 5.22 -0.15
CA VAL A 88 14.81 5.90 -1.15
C VAL A 88 13.46 6.33 -0.56
N GLY A 89 12.82 5.47 0.24
CA GLY A 89 11.60 5.79 0.98
C GLY A 89 11.76 7.02 1.87
N GLU A 90 12.89 7.14 2.58
CA GLU A 90 13.16 8.31 3.42
C GLU A 90 13.36 9.59 2.60
N ARG A 91 14.02 9.50 1.44
CA ARG A 91 14.11 10.62 0.50
C ARG A 91 12.72 11.05 0.00
N ILE A 92 11.86 10.10 -0.39
CA ILE A 92 10.48 10.42 -0.82
C ILE A 92 9.71 11.10 0.33
N ARG A 93 9.88 10.63 1.57
CA ARG A 93 9.23 11.23 2.74
C ARG A 93 9.63 12.69 2.95
N GLU A 94 10.90 13.01 2.72
CA GLU A 94 11.47 14.32 2.98
C GLU A 94 11.21 15.33 1.86
N THR A 95 11.20 14.88 0.60
CA THR A 95 11.25 15.79 -0.55
C THR A 95 10.01 15.76 -1.43
N ALA A 96 9.20 14.71 -1.38
CA ALA A 96 8.04 14.60 -2.26
C ALA A 96 6.88 15.50 -1.81
N PRO A 97 6.17 16.15 -2.76
CA PRO A 97 4.95 16.92 -2.46
C PRO A 97 3.80 16.04 -1.95
N PHE A 98 3.89 14.72 -2.15
CA PHE A 98 2.91 13.73 -1.76
C PHE A 98 3.55 12.69 -0.83
N PRO A 99 3.69 12.99 0.48
CA PRO A 99 4.46 12.17 1.40
C PRO A 99 3.94 10.73 1.50
N HIS A 100 2.64 10.50 1.34
CA HIS A 100 2.07 9.14 1.39
C HIS A 100 2.67 8.15 0.37
N LEU A 101 3.34 8.64 -0.69
CA LEU A 101 4.05 7.81 -1.66
C LEU A 101 5.25 7.05 -1.04
N ALA A 102 5.84 7.57 0.05
CA ALA A 102 6.91 6.89 0.76
C ALA A 102 6.43 5.66 1.55
N CYS A 103 5.12 5.53 1.78
CA CYS A 103 4.63 4.59 2.76
C CYS A 103 5.00 3.14 2.47
N THR A 104 4.81 2.67 1.24
CA THR A 104 5.17 1.30 0.85
C THR A 104 6.69 1.08 0.89
N HIS A 105 7.45 2.09 0.49
CA HIS A 105 8.92 2.11 0.47
C HIS A 105 9.58 2.30 1.85
N LEU A 106 8.78 2.42 2.91
CA LEU A 106 9.27 2.44 4.29
C LEU A 106 8.74 1.23 5.06
N THR A 107 7.43 0.97 4.99
CA THR A 107 6.82 -0.08 5.82
C THR A 107 7.29 -1.47 5.42
N LEU A 108 7.29 -1.81 4.12
CA LEU A 108 7.70 -3.13 3.67
C LEU A 108 9.21 -3.35 3.84
N PRO A 109 10.09 -2.42 3.43
CA PRO A 109 11.53 -2.58 3.63
C PRO A 109 11.93 -2.77 5.09
N TYR A 110 11.41 -1.98 6.03
CA TYR A 110 11.72 -2.16 7.44
C TYR A 110 11.20 -3.48 8.01
N GLU A 111 10.07 -3.99 7.50
CA GLU A 111 9.63 -5.34 7.86
C GLU A 111 10.59 -6.42 7.37
N MET A 112 11.01 -6.33 6.11
CA MET A 112 11.90 -7.32 5.49
C MET A 112 13.30 -7.32 6.12
N LEU A 113 13.75 -6.16 6.61
CA LEU A 113 14.98 -6.01 7.39
C LEU A 113 14.86 -6.50 8.84
N GLY A 114 13.66 -6.83 9.33
CA GLY A 114 13.43 -7.17 10.74
C GLY A 114 13.51 -5.96 11.69
N GLU A 115 13.55 -4.74 11.14
CA GLU A 115 13.61 -3.47 11.86
C GLU A 115 12.22 -3.10 12.39
N HIS A 116 11.70 -3.93 13.31
CA HIS A 116 10.30 -3.87 13.75
C HIS A 116 9.87 -2.52 14.34
N GLU A 117 10.79 -1.82 15.01
CA GLU A 117 10.49 -0.50 15.56
C GLU A 117 10.33 0.55 14.45
N LYS A 118 11.27 0.59 13.49
CA LYS A 118 11.18 1.49 12.33
C LYS A 118 9.95 1.20 11.49
N ALA A 119 9.62 -0.09 11.29
CA ALA A 119 8.39 -0.49 10.60
C ALA A 119 7.14 0.05 11.33
N ARG A 120 7.11 -0.05 12.66
CA ARG A 120 6.01 0.48 13.48
C ARG A 120 5.89 2.00 13.37
N GLU A 121 7.00 2.72 13.42
CA GLU A 121 7.04 4.17 13.26
C GLU A 121 6.58 4.59 11.85
N ALA A 122 7.03 3.88 10.82
CA ALA A 122 6.59 4.08 9.43
C ALA A 122 5.07 3.87 9.30
N TYR A 123 4.52 2.79 9.85
CA TYR A 123 3.06 2.56 9.85
C TYR A 123 2.30 3.65 10.60
N LYS A 124 2.80 4.10 11.75
CA LYS A 124 2.18 5.19 12.53
C LYS A 124 2.21 6.51 11.76
N TRP A 125 3.30 6.79 11.06
CA TRP A 125 3.40 7.96 10.20
C TRP A 125 2.45 7.86 9.00
N CYS A 126 2.41 6.72 8.32
CA CYS A 126 1.52 6.45 7.20
C CYS A 126 0.05 6.56 7.55
N ALA A 127 -0.35 6.06 8.73
CA ALA A 127 -1.71 6.22 9.23
C ALA A 127 -2.11 7.68 9.49
N ARG A 128 -1.14 8.59 9.67
CA ARG A 128 -1.40 10.04 9.79
C ARG A 128 -1.49 10.73 8.42
N VAL A 129 -0.60 10.42 7.49
CA VAL A 129 -0.53 11.09 6.17
C VAL A 129 -1.51 10.51 5.15
N ALA A 130 -1.96 9.27 5.34
CA ALA A 130 -2.91 8.58 4.47
C ALA A 130 -3.92 7.76 5.32
N PRO A 131 -4.76 8.43 6.14
CA PRO A 131 -5.59 7.77 7.15
C PRO A 131 -6.62 6.81 6.56
N ASP A 132 -7.02 7.01 5.30
CA ASP A 132 -8.05 6.22 4.62
C ASP A 132 -7.48 5.33 3.50
N ASN A 133 -6.15 5.20 3.42
CA ASN A 133 -5.53 4.28 2.50
C ASN A 133 -5.79 2.83 2.95
N ILE A 134 -6.75 2.18 2.29
CA ILE A 134 -7.20 0.81 2.60
C ILE A 134 -6.04 -0.18 2.58
N GLN A 135 -5.17 -0.10 1.58
CA GLN A 135 -4.02 -0.99 1.45
C GLN A 135 -3.07 -0.83 2.64
N MET A 136 -2.80 0.41 3.05
CA MET A 136 -1.90 0.70 4.16
C MET A 136 -2.47 0.22 5.51
N LEU A 137 -3.75 0.48 5.76
CA LEU A 137 -4.45 -0.03 6.94
C LEU A 137 -4.43 -1.56 6.98
N TYR A 138 -4.58 -2.22 5.83
CA TYR A 138 -4.59 -3.68 5.75
C TYR A 138 -3.19 -4.25 6.04
N ASN A 139 -2.16 -3.67 5.42
CA ASN A 139 -0.76 -4.03 5.65
C ASN A 139 -0.36 -3.83 7.12
N GLN A 140 -0.79 -2.72 7.74
CA GLN A 140 -0.60 -2.48 9.17
C GLN A 140 -1.24 -3.58 10.02
N GLY A 141 -2.48 -3.98 9.69
CA GLY A 141 -3.15 -5.09 10.36
C GLY A 141 -2.36 -6.39 10.25
N MET A 142 -1.83 -6.72 9.06
CA MET A 142 -1.02 -7.92 8.85
C MET A 142 0.32 -7.87 9.59
N PHE A 143 0.96 -6.70 9.64
CA PHE A 143 2.17 -6.47 10.41
C PHE A 143 1.94 -6.72 11.90
N LEU A 144 0.91 -6.10 12.46
CA LEU A 144 0.54 -6.26 13.87
C LEU A 144 0.14 -7.71 14.20
N GLU A 145 -0.56 -8.39 13.28
CA GLU A 145 -0.92 -9.80 13.42
C GLU A 145 0.34 -10.69 13.48
N ARG A 146 1.33 -10.47 12.62
CA ARG A 146 2.60 -11.20 12.62
C ARG A 146 3.44 -10.90 13.87
N ALA A 147 3.40 -9.67 14.36
CA ALA A 147 4.06 -9.26 15.60
C ALA A 147 3.33 -9.75 16.87
N GLY A 148 2.25 -10.52 16.76
CA GLY A 148 1.48 -11.03 17.90
C GLY A 148 0.62 -9.98 18.62
N ARG A 149 0.52 -8.75 18.09
CA ARG A 149 -0.23 -7.64 18.66
C ARG A 149 -1.69 -7.69 18.20
N PHE A 150 -2.38 -8.75 18.60
CA PHE A 150 -3.69 -9.12 18.07
C PHE A 150 -4.78 -8.07 18.33
N GLU A 151 -4.77 -7.38 19.47
CA GLU A 151 -5.74 -6.34 19.80
C GLU A 151 -5.64 -5.14 18.84
N GLU A 152 -4.41 -4.76 18.47
CA GLU A 152 -4.16 -3.68 17.53
C GLU A 152 -4.46 -4.09 16.10
N ALA A 153 -4.09 -5.32 15.71
CA ALA A 153 -4.45 -5.89 14.42
C ALA A 153 -5.97 -5.92 14.24
N ALA A 154 -6.72 -6.32 15.27
CA ALA A 154 -8.18 -6.33 15.26
C ALA A 154 -8.75 -4.93 15.03
N ARG A 155 -8.23 -3.89 15.69
CA ARG A 155 -8.68 -2.50 15.48
C ARG A 155 -8.42 -2.02 14.04
N ALA A 156 -7.26 -2.35 13.47
CA ALA A 156 -6.94 -2.01 12.09
C ALA A 156 -7.91 -2.67 11.11
N TYR A 157 -8.17 -3.97 11.28
CA TYR A 157 -9.12 -4.70 10.43
C TYR A 157 -10.59 -4.29 10.67
N GLU A 158 -10.99 -3.91 11.90
CA GLU A 158 -12.33 -3.40 12.21
C GLU A 158 -12.61 -2.07 11.50
N ARG A 159 -11.62 -1.19 11.42
CA ARG A 159 -11.74 0.07 10.66
C ARG A 159 -12.00 -0.21 9.17
N LEU A 160 -11.33 -1.21 8.61
CA LEU A 160 -11.49 -1.65 7.22
C LEU A 160 -12.80 -2.39 6.96
N GLY A 161 -13.22 -3.26 7.89
CA GLY A 161 -14.42 -4.10 7.77
C GLY A 161 -15.74 -3.32 7.74
N ARG A 162 -15.71 -2.00 7.95
CA ARG A 162 -16.84 -1.10 7.68
C ARG A 162 -17.11 -0.89 6.20
N SER A 163 -16.11 -1.13 5.35
CA SER A 163 -16.26 -1.12 3.90
C SER A 163 -16.84 -2.47 3.45
N PRO A 164 -18.09 -2.53 2.97
CA PRO A 164 -18.76 -3.81 2.67
C PRO A 164 -17.99 -4.67 1.66
N GLU A 165 -17.29 -4.02 0.73
CA GLU A 165 -16.60 -4.69 -0.37
C GLU A 165 -15.28 -5.36 0.05
N PHE A 166 -14.70 -4.98 1.19
CA PHE A 166 -13.40 -5.50 1.62
C PHE A 166 -13.52 -6.71 2.56
N LEU A 167 -14.07 -7.80 2.01
CA LEU A 167 -14.26 -9.07 2.72
C LEU A 167 -12.95 -9.63 3.31
N GLY A 168 -11.81 -9.35 2.67
CA GLY A 168 -10.49 -9.73 3.17
C GLY A 168 -10.21 -9.24 4.58
N ALA A 169 -10.58 -8.00 4.92
CA ALA A 169 -10.42 -7.49 6.29
C ALA A 169 -11.34 -8.19 7.29
N ARG A 170 -12.57 -8.55 6.91
CA ARG A 170 -13.51 -9.28 7.79
C ARG A 170 -12.99 -10.69 8.11
N ILE A 171 -12.42 -11.37 7.11
CA ILE A 171 -11.79 -12.69 7.28
C ILE A 171 -10.52 -12.57 8.14
N SER A 172 -9.71 -11.55 7.92
CA SER A 172 -8.50 -11.29 8.72
C SER A 172 -8.85 -10.94 10.16
N LEU A 173 -9.89 -10.13 10.39
CA LEU A 173 -10.43 -9.87 11.72
C LEU A 173 -10.91 -11.16 12.39
N ALA A 174 -11.67 -12.00 11.68
CA ALA A 174 -12.12 -13.27 12.21
C ALA A 174 -10.94 -14.14 12.67
N ARG A 175 -9.91 -14.27 11.82
CA ARG A 175 -8.68 -15.01 12.15
C ARG A 175 -7.98 -14.45 13.38
N VAL A 176 -7.88 -13.14 13.51
CA VAL A 176 -7.30 -12.49 14.70
C VAL A 176 -8.13 -12.77 15.95
N LYS A 177 -9.46 -12.67 15.89
CA LYS A 177 -10.33 -13.02 17.03
C LYS A 177 -10.16 -14.48 17.47
N LEU A 178 -9.99 -15.41 16.51
CA LEU A 178 -9.68 -16.82 16.82
C LEU A 178 -8.33 -16.96 17.54
N LYS A 179 -7.28 -16.25 17.09
CA LYS A 179 -5.96 -16.26 17.74
C LYS A 179 -5.99 -15.66 19.16
N GLN A 180 -6.92 -14.76 19.43
CA GLN A 180 -7.19 -14.21 20.78
C GLN A 180 -8.01 -15.17 21.67
N GLY A 181 -8.35 -16.37 21.20
CA GLY A 181 -9.25 -17.30 21.93
C GLY A 181 -10.74 -16.90 21.88
N ARG A 182 -11.10 -15.83 21.16
CA ARG A 182 -12.49 -15.34 21.02
C ARG A 182 -13.21 -16.09 19.90
N ALA A 183 -13.33 -17.41 20.07
CA ALA A 183 -13.82 -18.33 19.04
C ALA A 183 -15.21 -17.95 18.51
N ALA A 184 -16.14 -17.62 19.41
CA ALA A 184 -17.51 -17.26 19.06
C ALA A 184 -17.63 -15.97 18.24
N GLU A 185 -16.70 -15.03 18.40
CA GLU A 185 -16.68 -13.80 17.61
C GLU A 185 -16.08 -14.02 16.22
N GLY A 186 -14.96 -14.75 16.16
CA GLY A 186 -14.36 -15.15 14.89
C GLY A 186 -15.35 -15.94 14.03
N GLU A 187 -16.08 -16.88 14.63
CA GLU A 187 -17.10 -17.65 13.92
C GLU A 187 -18.26 -16.78 13.43
N ARG A 188 -18.77 -15.84 14.24
CA ARG A 188 -19.83 -14.91 13.81
C ARG A 188 -19.42 -14.13 12.56
N LEU A 189 -18.18 -13.67 12.50
CA LEU A 189 -17.65 -12.96 11.33
C LEU A 189 -17.54 -13.85 10.10
N ILE A 190 -17.06 -15.10 10.26
CA ILE A 190 -16.99 -16.08 9.16
C ILE A 190 -18.39 -16.37 8.61
N LEU A 191 -19.36 -16.62 9.50
CA LEU A 191 -20.74 -16.91 9.11
C LEU A 191 -21.39 -15.72 8.41
N ALA A 192 -21.12 -14.50 8.84
CA ALA A 192 -21.62 -13.30 8.17
C ALA A 192 -21.08 -13.20 6.73
N VAL A 193 -19.78 -13.44 6.53
CA VAL A 193 -19.18 -13.45 5.18
C VAL A 193 -19.79 -14.58 4.32
N LEU A 194 -19.95 -15.79 4.86
CA LEU A 194 -20.53 -16.91 4.12
C LEU A 194 -22.03 -16.76 3.82
N LYS A 195 -22.76 -15.98 4.63
CA LYS A 195 -24.16 -15.65 4.36
C LYS A 195 -24.29 -14.74 3.14
N GLU A 196 -23.39 -13.77 3.01
CA GLU A 196 -23.36 -12.81 1.92
C GLU A 196 -22.70 -13.41 0.65
N HIS A 197 -21.64 -14.19 0.84
CA HIS A 197 -20.82 -14.80 -0.21
C HIS A 197 -20.51 -16.27 0.12
N PRO A 198 -21.45 -17.20 -0.18
CA PRO A 198 -21.33 -18.63 0.19
C PRO A 198 -20.12 -19.35 -0.40
N ASP A 199 -19.57 -18.84 -1.50
CA ASP A 199 -18.43 -19.35 -2.25
C ASP A 199 -17.10 -18.69 -1.87
N ASN A 200 -17.09 -17.76 -0.91
CA ASN A 200 -15.86 -17.09 -0.49
C ASN A 200 -14.84 -18.09 0.07
N LEU A 201 -13.79 -18.35 -0.71
CA LEU A 201 -12.80 -19.38 -0.42
C LEU A 201 -12.07 -19.13 0.92
N GLY A 202 -11.74 -17.88 1.23
CA GLY A 202 -11.07 -17.52 2.47
C GLY A 202 -11.92 -17.82 3.71
N ALA A 203 -13.21 -17.49 3.66
CA ALA A 203 -14.16 -17.77 4.73
C ALA A 203 -14.48 -19.27 4.85
N LEU A 204 -14.59 -20.00 3.73
CA LEU A 204 -14.77 -21.46 3.73
C LEU A 204 -13.57 -22.17 4.36
N ALA A 205 -12.36 -21.80 3.96
CA ALA A 205 -11.13 -22.39 4.51
C ALA A 205 -10.98 -22.11 6.00
N LEU A 206 -11.17 -20.84 6.42
CA LEU A 206 -11.07 -20.48 7.83
C LEU A 206 -12.16 -21.16 8.65
N GLY A 207 -13.40 -21.15 8.16
CA GLY A 207 -14.55 -21.79 8.80
C GLY A 207 -14.42 -23.31 8.92
N ALA A 208 -13.79 -23.98 7.94
CA ALA A 208 -13.50 -25.41 8.03
C ALA A 208 -12.49 -25.70 9.16
N LYS A 209 -11.40 -24.93 9.22
CA LYS A 209 -10.39 -25.03 10.28
C LYS A 209 -10.98 -24.76 11.67
N THR A 210 -11.80 -23.71 11.80
CA THR A 210 -12.49 -23.36 13.06
C THR A 210 -13.46 -24.46 13.50
N ALA A 211 -14.30 -24.96 12.60
CA ALA A 211 -15.24 -26.03 12.92
C ALA A 211 -14.52 -27.32 13.35
N TRP A 212 -13.39 -27.64 12.71
CA TRP A 212 -12.55 -28.77 13.09
C TRP A 212 -11.99 -28.63 14.50
N ALA A 213 -11.40 -27.46 14.81
CA ALA A 213 -10.84 -27.16 16.14
C ALA A 213 -11.90 -27.23 17.26
N LEU A 214 -13.17 -26.94 16.93
CA LEU A 214 -14.30 -27.01 17.86
C LEU A 214 -15.00 -28.37 17.88
N GLY A 215 -14.43 -29.40 17.25
CA GLY A 215 -14.98 -30.77 17.24
C GLY A 215 -16.16 -31.02 16.29
N ARG A 216 -16.58 -30.02 15.51
CA ARG A 216 -17.70 -30.11 14.56
C ARG A 216 -17.24 -30.66 13.22
N LYS A 217 -16.83 -31.93 13.22
CA LYS A 217 -16.16 -32.60 12.08
C LYS A 217 -17.00 -32.61 10.79
N GLU A 218 -18.31 -32.83 10.89
CA GLU A 218 -19.19 -32.85 9.72
C GLU A 218 -19.32 -31.47 9.05
N GLU A 219 -19.43 -30.41 9.86
CA GLU A 219 -19.45 -29.04 9.37
C GLU A 219 -18.12 -28.66 8.71
N ALA A 220 -17.01 -29.04 9.34
CA ALA A 220 -15.66 -28.84 8.79
C ALA A 220 -15.50 -29.51 7.42
N ARG A 221 -15.95 -30.77 7.28
CA ARG A 221 -15.92 -31.52 6.01
C ARG A 221 -16.74 -30.85 4.92
N ARG A 222 -17.97 -30.44 5.22
CA ARG A 222 -18.84 -29.75 4.25
C ARG A 222 -18.19 -28.47 3.73
N ARG A 223 -17.62 -27.66 4.62
CA ARG A 223 -16.92 -26.42 4.25
C ARG A 223 -15.66 -26.69 3.43
N ALA A 224 -14.87 -27.70 3.79
CA ALA A 224 -13.68 -28.09 3.04
C ALA A 224 -14.01 -28.59 1.63
N GLN A 225 -15.08 -29.36 1.47
CA GLN A 225 -15.56 -29.81 0.15
C GLN A 225 -16.08 -28.65 -0.70
N ALA A 226 -16.77 -27.67 -0.11
CA ALA A 226 -17.18 -26.45 -0.81
C ALA A 226 -15.95 -25.65 -1.27
N TYR A 227 -14.96 -25.49 -0.41
CA TYR A 227 -13.69 -24.83 -0.74
C TYR A 227 -12.96 -25.52 -1.90
N ALA A 228 -12.82 -26.85 -1.86
CA ALA A 228 -12.15 -27.61 -2.89
C ALA A 228 -12.85 -27.52 -4.25
N ARG A 229 -14.19 -27.43 -4.26
CA ARG A 229 -14.97 -27.26 -5.50
C ARG A 229 -14.82 -25.87 -6.12
N GLY A 230 -14.54 -24.85 -5.31
CA GLY A 230 -14.37 -23.48 -5.78
C GLY A 230 -12.94 -23.11 -6.18
N MET A 231 -11.96 -24.00 -6.01
CA MET A 231 -10.58 -23.76 -6.44
C MET A 231 -10.45 -23.87 -7.96
N PRO A 232 -9.66 -22.99 -8.61
CA PRO A 232 -9.29 -23.16 -10.02
C PRO A 232 -8.56 -24.50 -10.20
N ARG A 233 -8.84 -25.18 -11.31
CA ARG A 233 -8.16 -26.44 -11.70
C ARG A 233 -6.81 -26.18 -12.36
#